data_AF-A0A496YGM4-F1
#
_entry.id   AF-A0A496YGM4-F1
#
_cell.length_a   1.000
_cell.length_b   1.000
_cell.length_c   1.000
_cell.angle_alpha   90.00
_cell.angle_beta   90.00
_cell.angle_gamma   90.00
#
_symmetry.space_group_name_H-M   'P 1'
#
loop_
_entity.id
_entity.type
_entity.pdbx_description
1 polymer ?
#
loop_
_entity_poly.entity_id
_entity_poly.type
_entity_poly.pdbx_seq_one_letter_code
_entity_poly.pdbx_strand_id
1 'polypeptide(L)'
;MSGKFLLDTNIIIGIFANDDSILTSLAEAEEVFVPIVALGELYYGAYRSRNQRQKIKLNQSLFFEISFKSHTHKNLQIWSPQ
;
A
#
# COMPACT_ATOMS: atom_id res chain seq x y z
N MET A 1 -12.21 -11.66 -8.65
CA MET A 1 -12.35 -10.98 -9.97
C MET A 1 -10.95 -10.70 -10.48
N SER A 2 -10.51 -11.32 -11.57
CA SER A 2 -9.17 -11.08 -12.11
C SER A 2 -9.15 -9.82 -12.97
N GLY A 3 -8.33 -8.84 -12.59
CA GLY A 3 -8.19 -7.59 -13.33
C GLY A 3 -7.05 -6.73 -12.81
N LYS A 4 -6.89 -5.58 -13.46
CA LYS A 4 -5.92 -4.55 -13.10
C LYS A 4 -6.60 -3.49 -12.24
N PHE A 5 -6.03 -3.20 -11.07
CA PHE A 5 -6.62 -2.28 -10.11
C PHE A 5 -5.70 -1.09 -9.84
N LEU A 6 -6.29 0.11 -9.78
CA LEU A 6 -5.64 1.30 -9.26
C LEU A 6 -6.16 1.55 -7.84
N LEU A 7 -5.26 1.54 -6.86
CA LEU A 7 -5.66 1.68 -5.46
C LEU A 7 -6.08 3.12 -5.14
N ASP A 8 -7.15 3.27 -4.36
CA ASP A 8 -7.44 4.54 -3.66
C ASP A 8 -6.68 4.58 -2.31
N THR A 9 -6.68 5.76 -1.68
CA THR A 9 -6.04 5.96 -0.37
C THR A 9 -6.66 5.12 0.75
N ASN A 10 -7.98 4.90 0.75
CA ASN A 10 -8.68 4.09 1.78
C ASN A 10 -8.32 2.61 1.69
N ILE A 11 -8.17 2.05 0.49
CA ILE A 11 -7.73 0.67 0.28
C ILE A 11 -6.32 0.50 0.82
N ILE A 12 -5.41 1.45 0.60
CA ILE A 12 -4.06 1.41 1.16
C ILE A 12 -4.09 1.47 2.70
N ILE A 13 -4.97 2.30 3.28
CA ILE A 13 -5.19 2.33 4.73
C ILE A 13 -5.70 0.98 5.24
N GLY A 14 -6.61 0.33 4.51
CA GLY A 14 -7.11 -1.01 4.82
C GLY A 14 -6.02 -2.09 4.77
N ILE A 15 -5.11 -2.03 3.78
CA ILE A 15 -3.92 -2.90 3.71
C ILE A 15 -3.05 -2.71 4.96
N PHE A 16 -2.77 -1.46 5.36
CA PHE A 16 -2.02 -1.17 6.58
C PHE A 16 -2.71 -1.65 7.86
N ALA A 17 -4.04 -1.77 7.83
CA ALA A 17 -4.83 -2.33 8.92
C ALA A 17 -4.92 -3.87 8.89
N ASN A 18 -4.31 -4.54 7.92
CA ASN A 18 -4.45 -5.97 7.64
C ASN A 18 -5.92 -6.40 7.47
N ASP A 19 -6.71 -5.65 6.69
CA ASP A 19 -8.08 -6.04 6.36
C ASP A 19 -8.11 -7.25 5.42
N ASP A 20 -8.53 -8.41 5.96
CA ASP A 20 -8.58 -9.68 5.25
C ASP A 20 -9.40 -9.65 3.96
N SER A 21 -10.48 -8.86 3.91
CA SER A 21 -11.34 -8.77 2.73
C SER A 21 -10.63 -8.08 1.57
N ILE A 22 -9.84 -7.05 1.88
CA ILE A 22 -9.02 -6.31 0.92
C ILE A 22 -7.85 -7.18 0.47
N LEU A 23 -7.13 -7.81 1.41
CA LEU A 23 -5.99 -8.66 1.08
C LEU A 23 -6.38 -9.85 0.21
N THR A 24 -7.50 -10.50 0.52
CA THR A 24 -8.02 -11.61 -0.29
C THR A 24 -8.39 -11.15 -1.70
N SER A 25 -9.05 -10.00 -1.82
CA SER A 25 -9.42 -9.43 -3.13
C SER A 25 -8.19 -9.07 -3.98
N LEU A 26 -7.15 -8.54 -3.35
CA LEU A 26 -5.89 -8.19 -4.03
C LEU A 26 -5.03 -9.42 -4.37
N ALA A 27 -5.15 -10.52 -3.64
CA ALA A 27 -4.46 -11.77 -3.97
C ALA A 27 -4.95 -12.38 -5.30
N GLU A 28 -6.20 -12.10 -5.69
CA GLU A 28 -6.76 -12.49 -6.99
C GLU A 28 -6.50 -11.48 -8.12
N ALA A 29 -5.89 -10.32 -7.81
CA ALA A 29 -5.62 -9.29 -8.80
C ALA A 29 -4.49 -9.69 -9.75
N GLU A 30 -4.65 -9.36 -11.04
CA GLU A 30 -3.60 -9.57 -12.03
C GLU A 30 -2.47 -8.55 -11.83
N GLU A 31 -2.84 -7.29 -11.57
CA GLU A 31 -1.89 -6.21 -11.38
C GLU A 31 -2.49 -5.12 -10.48
N VAL A 32 -1.66 -4.53 -9.64
CA VAL A 32 -2.07 -3.51 -8.68
C VAL A 32 -1.17 -2.29 -8.83
N PHE A 33 -1.77 -1.13 -9.04
CA PHE A 33 -1.11 0.15 -9.21
C PHE A 33 -1.40 1.06 -8.02
N VAL A 34 -0.40 1.83 -7.60
CA VAL A 34 -0.53 2.83 -6.54
C VAL A 34 -0.35 4.23 -7.14
N PRO A 35 -1.38 5.10 -7.11
CA PRO A 35 -1.24 6.47 -7.56
C PRO A 35 -0.21 7.24 -6.70
N ILE A 36 0.64 8.04 -7.35
CA ILE A 36 1.56 8.94 -6.64
C ILE A 36 0.82 9.97 -5.79
N VAL A 37 -0.40 10.36 -6.21
CA VAL A 37 -1.27 11.27 -5.46
C VAL A 37 -1.70 10.64 -4.13
N ALA A 38 -2.07 9.36 -4.12
CA ALA A 38 -2.45 8.63 -2.91
C ALA A 38 -1.28 8.54 -1.92
N LEU A 39 -0.04 8.37 -2.42
CA LEU A 39 1.16 8.42 -1.58
C LEU A 39 1.37 9.80 -0.94
N GLY A 40 1.11 10.89 -1.69
CA GLY A 40 1.16 12.26 -1.17
C GLY A 40 0.12 12.51 -0.08
N GLU A 41 -1.12 12.04 -0.27
CA GLU A 41 -2.19 12.13 0.71
C GLU A 41 -1.84 11.36 2.01
N LEU A 42 -1.34 10.14 1.88
CA LEU A 42 -0.90 9.33 3.02
C LEU A 42 0.24 10.00 3.78
N TYR A 43 1.23 10.55 3.07
CA TYR A 43 2.34 11.27 3.68
C TYR A 43 1.86 12.50 4.44
N TYR A 44 0.99 13.31 3.83
CA TYR A 44 0.42 14.48 4.47
C TYR A 44 -0.44 14.12 5.69
N GLY A 45 -1.27 13.07 5.58
CA GLY A 45 -2.06 12.55 6.69
C GLY A 45 -1.21 12.02 7.85
N ALA A 46 -0.12 11.32 7.54
CA ALA A 46 0.87 10.88 8.53
C ALA A 46 1.56 12.07 9.21
N TYR A 47 1.98 13.07 8.42
CA TYR A 47 2.62 14.29 8.90
C TYR A 47 1.75 15.03 9.92
N ARG A 48 0.42 15.08 9.72
CA ARG A 48 -0.51 15.76 10.63
C ARG A 48 -0.98 14.92 11.83
N SER A 49 -0.58 13.66 11.90
CA SER A 49 -1.04 12.75 12.96
C SER A 49 -0.24 12.88 14.26
N ARG A 50 -0.87 12.57 15.40
CA ARG A 50 -0.18 12.50 16.70
C ARG A 50 0.95 11.45 16.75
N ASN A 51 0.87 10.41 15.91
CA ASN A 51 1.86 9.33 15.80
C ASN A 51 2.72 9.47 14.53
N GLN A 52 3.15 10.70 14.25
CA GLN A 52 3.80 11.12 13.02
C GLN A 52 4.95 10.19 12.58
N ARG A 53 5.89 9.87 13.49
CA ARG A 53 7.05 9.03 13.17
C ARG A 53 6.68 7.63 12.69
N GLN A 54 5.73 6.97 13.34
CA GLN A 54 5.34 5.60 13.02
C GLN A 54 4.61 5.54 11.67
N LYS A 55 3.70 6.50 11.43
CA LYS A 55 2.96 6.58 10.16
C LYS A 55 3.86 6.98 8.98
N ILE A 56 4.81 7.89 9.19
CA ILE A 56 5.79 8.25 8.15
C ILE A 56 6.68 7.04 7.79
N LYS A 57 7.14 6.26 8.78
CA LYS A 57 7.95 5.07 8.53
C LYS A 57 7.18 4.03 7.71
N LEU A 58 5.92 3.78 8.06
CA LEU A 58 5.05 2.87 7.31
C LEU A 58 4.86 3.31 5.85
N ASN A 59 4.63 4.60 5.62
CA ASN A 59 4.51 5.15 4.27
C ASN A 59 5.82 5.05 3.46
N GLN A 60 6.99 5.23 4.10
CA GLN A 60 8.28 5.05 3.44
C GLN A 60 8.53 3.59 3.05
N SER A 61 8.15 2.64 3.91
CA SER A 61 8.22 1.21 3.60
C SER A 61 7.37 0.85 2.38
N LEU A 62 6.14 1.38 2.31
CA LEU A 62 5.27 1.20 1.14
C LEU A 62 5.91 1.77 -0.14
N PHE A 63 6.46 2.99 -0.09
CA PHE A 63 7.12 3.62 -1.24
C PHE A 63 8.31 2.80 -1.76
N PHE A 64 9.12 2.27 -0.85
CA PHE A 64 10.27 1.43 -1.19
C PHE A 64 9.84 0.12 -1.84
N GLU A 65 8.82 -0.53 -1.29
CA GLU A 65 8.30 -1.79 -1.84
C GLU A 65 7.69 -1.62 -3.23
N ILE A 66 6.90 -0.55 -3.45
CA ILE A 66 6.35 -0.22 -4.78
C ILE A 66 7.48 0.06 -5.78
N SER A 67 8.48 0.85 -5.41
CA SER A 67 9.63 1.15 -6.28
C SER A 67 10.40 -0.11 -6.67
N PHE A 68 10.58 -1.05 -5.73
CA PHE A 68 11.23 -2.33 -6.00
C PHE A 68 10.42 -3.22 -6.94
N LYS A 69 9.09 -3.29 -6.77
CA LYS A 69 8.20 -4.07 -7.65
C LYS A 69 8.11 -3.49 -9.07
N SER A 70 8.22 -2.17 -9.24
CA SER A 70 8.28 -1.54 -10.56
C SER A 70 9.52 -1.95 -11.38
N HIS A 71 10.61 -2.32 -10.72
CA HIS A 71 11.87 -2.71 -11.38
C HIS A 71 12.08 -4.22 -11.45
N THR A 72 11.21 -5.02 -10.82
CA THR A 72 11.32 -6.48 -10.83
C THR A 72 9.95 -7.13 -10.95
N HIS A 73 9.67 -7.76 -12.09
CA HIS A 73 8.56 -8.71 -12.26
C HIS A 73 8.73 -9.87 -11.25
N LYS A 74 8.20 -9.77 -10.03
CA LYS A 74 8.00 -10.93 -9.15
C LYS A 74 7.00 -10.65 -8.02
N ASN A 75 6.03 -11.56 -7.94
CA ASN A 75 4.93 -11.76 -7.01
C ASN A 75 4.96 -11.03 -5.66
N LEU A 76 3.80 -10.46 -5.31
CA LEU A 76 3.45 -9.94 -3.99
C LEU A 76 3.64 -11.02 -2.91
N GLN A 77 4.68 -10.91 -2.09
CA GLN A 77 4.60 -11.38 -0.70
C GLN A 77 4.10 -10.20 0.14
N ILE A 78 2.87 -10.33 0.63
CA ILE A 78 2.22 -9.37 1.52
C ILE A 78 2.98 -9.40 2.86
N TRP A 79 3.47 -8.24 3.26
CA TRP A 79 4.26 -8.03 4.47
C TRP A 79 3.42 -8.14 5.74
N SER A 80 3.95 -8.84 6.75
CA SER A 80 3.44 -8.85 8.13
C SER A 80 4.40 -8.03 9.00
N PRO A 81 3.94 -6.97 9.69
CA PRO A 81 4.73 -6.35 10.75
C PRO A 81 4.83 -7.30 11.93
N GLN A 82 6.06 -7.46 12.45
CA GLN A 82 6.26 -7.72 13.87
C GLN A 82 6.37 -6.38 14.61
#